data_AF-W2QUZ7-F1
#
_entry.id   AF-W2QUZ7-F1
#
_cell.length_a   1.000
_cell.length_b   1.000
_cell.length_c   1.000
_cell.angle_alpha   90.00
_cell.angle_beta   90.00
_cell.angle_gamma   90.00
#
_symmetry.space_group_name_H-M   'P 1'
#
loop_
_entity.id
_entity.type
_entity.pdbx_description
1 polymer ?
#
loop_
_entity_poly.entity_id
_entity_poly.type
_entity_poly.pdbx_seq_one_letter_code
_entity_poly.pdbx_strand_id
1 'polypeptide(L)'
;MAVTSVTASGSLPLTLLAADRAPALIPCMVMNVAVASITPDSVLEVSVVISKLLTVISKQGTWITHQDLQGKAAVTGVGDQPVPVKSKVKLNLRFTTPGGPLILRNVICWVTEQPLPMGVGDLLLSRWIMERLGYSAEKLFAAAQQICSEWDMSDVDDGGDIGIPSVLAYTGTIGSPQPTQEELDLHEEEDKACFPTFEEDADSEQEQIRCVVV
;
A
#
# COMPACT_ATOMS: atom_id res chain seq x y z
N MET A 1 44.73 -32.22 20.61
CA MET A 1 44.56 -31.25 21.72
C MET A 1 45.21 -29.94 21.25
N ALA A 2 44.56 -28.80 21.17
CA ALA A 2 43.31 -28.34 21.75
C ALA A 2 42.51 -27.48 20.74
N VAL A 3 41.20 -27.44 20.98
CA VAL A 3 40.15 -26.61 20.37
C VAL A 3 39.93 -25.36 21.24
N THR A 4 39.70 -24.19 20.63
CA THR A 4 39.00 -23.00 21.18
C THR A 4 38.75 -22.02 20.03
N SER A 5 37.54 -21.92 19.45
CA SER A 5 36.31 -21.21 19.85
C SER A 5 36.26 -19.71 19.48
N VAL A 6 35.47 -19.47 18.43
CA VAL A 6 34.64 -18.32 18.00
C VAL A 6 34.35 -17.23 19.05
N THR A 7 34.39 -15.95 18.64
CA THR A 7 33.22 -15.02 18.65
C THR A 7 33.46 -13.84 17.70
N ALA A 8 32.60 -13.75 16.68
CA ALA A 8 32.39 -12.56 15.87
C ALA A 8 31.21 -11.79 16.48
N SER A 9 31.39 -10.51 16.79
CA SER A 9 30.26 -9.59 17.00
C SER A 9 30.74 -8.17 16.76
N GLY A 10 30.31 -7.62 15.63
CA GLY A 10 30.56 -6.26 15.20
C GLY A 10 29.40 -5.81 14.35
N SER A 11 28.24 -5.69 14.99
CA SER A 11 27.02 -5.13 14.40
C SER A 11 27.29 -3.67 14.02
N LEU A 12 27.11 -3.34 12.74
CA LEU A 12 27.09 -1.96 12.26
C LEU A 12 25.69 -1.40 12.52
N PRO A 13 25.54 -0.19 13.11
CA PRO A 13 24.23 0.42 13.25
C PRO A 13 23.79 0.98 11.89
N LEU A 14 22.71 0.43 11.34
CA LEU A 14 21.98 1.06 10.24
C LEU A 14 21.16 2.21 10.82
N THR A 15 21.67 3.44 10.70
CA THR A 15 20.90 4.65 10.94
C THR A 15 19.89 4.80 9.80
N LEU A 16 18.66 4.35 10.03
CA LEU A 16 17.54 4.61 9.13
C LEU A 16 17.12 6.07 9.32
N LEU A 17 17.62 6.95 8.45
CA LEU A 17 17.09 8.30 8.30
C LEU A 17 15.60 8.18 7.96
N ALA A 18 14.74 8.67 8.85
CA ALA A 18 13.32 8.89 8.60
C ALA A 18 13.19 9.77 7.35
N ALA A 19 12.95 9.14 6.22
CA ALA A 19 12.54 9.82 5.01
C ALA A 19 11.03 10.06 5.14
N ASP A 20 10.65 11.33 5.13
CA ASP A 20 9.29 11.80 4.85
C ASP A 20 8.76 11.05 3.61
N ARG A 21 7.97 10.00 3.85
CA ARG A 21 7.72 8.96 2.84
C ARG A 21 6.42 9.28 2.14
N ALA A 22 6.55 10.07 1.08
CA ALA A 22 5.59 9.99 -0.02
C ALA A 22 5.40 8.50 -0.42
N PRO A 23 4.19 8.07 -0.80
CA PRO A 23 3.92 6.70 -1.22
C PRO A 23 4.99 6.23 -2.20
N ALA A 24 5.40 4.96 -2.07
CA ALA A 24 6.52 4.41 -2.82
C ALA A 24 6.20 4.30 -4.32
N LEU A 25 6.25 5.44 -5.01
CA LEU A 25 6.07 5.55 -6.45
C LEU A 25 7.29 4.94 -7.12
N ILE A 26 7.05 3.89 -7.91
CA ILE A 26 8.12 3.22 -8.64
C ILE A 26 8.19 3.84 -10.04
N PRO A 27 9.29 4.54 -10.39
CA PRO A 27 9.44 5.09 -11.73
C PRO A 27 9.60 3.95 -12.75
N CYS A 28 8.92 4.08 -13.88
CA CYS A 28 9.05 3.15 -15.00
C CYS A 28 9.01 3.89 -16.35
N MET A 29 9.50 3.23 -17.39
CA MET A 29 9.36 3.69 -18.76
C MET A 29 8.24 2.91 -19.46
N VAL A 30 7.23 3.64 -19.94
CA VAL A 30 6.06 3.11 -20.62
C VAL A 30 6.23 3.21 -22.12
N MET A 31 6.03 2.09 -22.81
CA MET A 31 6.19 1.94 -24.26
C MET A 31 7.55 2.42 -24.79
N ASN A 32 8.57 2.48 -23.94
CA ASN A 32 9.90 3.01 -24.22
C ASN A 32 9.94 4.50 -24.65
N VAL A 33 8.89 5.28 -24.33
CA VAL A 33 8.76 6.68 -24.79
C VAL A 33 8.31 7.67 -23.70
N ALA A 34 7.68 7.21 -22.61
CA ALA A 34 7.22 8.07 -21.53
C ALA A 34 7.71 7.55 -20.17
N VAL A 35 8.11 8.44 -19.29
CA VAL A 35 8.38 8.11 -17.87
C VAL A 35 7.07 8.26 -17.11
N ALA A 36 6.76 7.30 -16.25
CA ALA A 36 5.55 7.30 -15.42
C ALA A 36 5.86 6.78 -14.02
N SER A 37 5.08 7.23 -13.05
CA SER A 37 5.10 6.72 -11.67
C SER A 37 4.08 5.61 -11.51
N ILE A 38 4.51 4.46 -10.99
CA ILE A 38 3.66 3.30 -10.76
C ILE A 38 3.40 3.12 -9.27
N THR A 39 2.16 2.81 -8.92
CA THR A 39 1.79 2.34 -7.59
C THR A 39 1.44 0.85 -7.68
N PRO A 40 2.22 -0.05 -7.07
CA PRO A 40 1.84 -1.44 -6.91
C PRO A 40 0.66 -1.55 -5.94
N ASP A 41 -0.41 -2.23 -6.34
CA ASP A 41 -1.61 -2.37 -5.52
C ASP A 41 -2.08 -3.82 -5.48
N SER A 42 -1.89 -4.45 -4.32
CA SER A 42 -2.29 -5.84 -4.09
C SER A 42 -3.78 -6.01 -3.78
N VAL A 43 -4.56 -4.94 -3.70
CA VAL A 43 -6.01 -5.01 -3.45
C VAL A 43 -6.78 -4.92 -4.77
N LEU A 44 -6.25 -4.20 -5.76
CA LEU A 44 -6.88 -4.07 -7.07
C LEU A 44 -6.79 -5.34 -7.92
N GLU A 45 -7.90 -5.74 -8.53
CA GLU A 45 -7.92 -6.83 -9.50
C GLU A 45 -7.47 -6.39 -10.90
N VAL A 46 -7.73 -5.13 -11.27
CA VAL A 46 -7.41 -4.60 -12.60
C VAL A 46 -6.38 -3.49 -12.52
N SER A 47 -5.45 -3.47 -13.47
CA SER A 47 -4.49 -2.37 -13.57
C SER A 47 -5.19 -1.16 -14.18
N VAL A 48 -4.93 0.03 -13.65
CA VAL A 48 -5.59 1.29 -14.06
C VAL A 48 -4.54 2.28 -14.53
N VAL A 49 -4.83 3.04 -15.58
CA VAL A 49 -3.95 4.09 -16.11
C VAL A 49 -4.72 5.36 -16.40
N ILE A 50 -4.13 6.51 -16.09
CA ILE A 50 -4.72 7.81 -16.44
C ILE A 50 -4.56 8.12 -17.93
N SER A 51 -5.61 8.67 -18.53
CA SER A 51 -5.63 9.05 -19.95
C SER A 51 -4.58 10.10 -20.32
N LYS A 52 -4.17 10.94 -19.36
CA LYS A 52 -3.10 11.94 -19.54
C LYS A 52 -1.78 11.30 -19.98
N LEU A 53 -1.40 10.17 -19.36
CA LEU A 53 -0.19 9.44 -19.72
C LEU A 53 -0.27 8.89 -21.15
N LEU A 54 -1.42 8.34 -21.54
CA LEU A 54 -1.64 7.83 -22.91
C LEU A 54 -1.53 8.96 -23.95
N THR A 55 -2.01 10.16 -23.60
CA THR A 55 -1.87 11.34 -24.47
C THR A 55 -0.40 11.72 -24.68
N VAL A 56 0.43 11.62 -23.64
CA VAL A 56 1.88 11.85 -23.75
C VAL A 56 2.53 10.80 -24.67
N ILE A 57 2.18 9.53 -24.52
CA ILE A 57 2.70 8.43 -25.35
C ILE A 57 2.32 8.63 -26.83
N SER A 58 1.06 8.97 -27.11
CA SER A 58 0.59 9.21 -28.48
C SER A 58 1.28 10.41 -29.13
N LYS A 59 1.56 11.48 -28.38
CA LYS A 59 2.31 12.66 -28.87
C LYS A 59 3.75 12.33 -29.27
N GLN A 60 4.34 11.28 -28.67
CA GLN A 60 5.66 10.76 -29.04
C GLN A 60 5.62 9.83 -30.26
N GLY A 61 4.50 9.76 -30.99
CA GLY A 61 4.36 8.97 -32.21
C GLY A 61 4.13 7.48 -31.98
N THR A 62 3.87 7.05 -30.74
CA THR A 62 3.56 5.65 -30.43
C THR A 62 2.05 5.39 -30.54
N TRP A 63 1.67 4.48 -31.43
CA TRP A 63 0.27 4.08 -31.57
C TRP A 63 -0.16 3.15 -30.43
N ILE A 64 -1.23 3.52 -29.72
CA ILE A 64 -1.86 2.70 -28.69
C ILE A 64 -3.20 2.20 -29.21
N THR A 65 -3.41 0.88 -29.18
CA THR A 65 -4.71 0.31 -29.52
C THR A 65 -5.63 0.33 -28.30
N HIS A 66 -6.78 1.00 -28.45
CA HIS A 66 -7.86 1.00 -27.47
C HIS A 66 -8.86 -0.09 -27.82
N GLN A 67 -9.29 -0.82 -26.79
CA GLN A 67 -10.47 -1.67 -26.87
C GLN A 67 -11.53 -1.09 -25.93
N ASP A 68 -12.63 -0.62 -26.52
CA ASP A 68 -13.74 -0.05 -25.77
C ASP A 68 -14.40 -1.08 -24.87
N LEU A 69 -14.79 -0.64 -23.67
CA LEU A 69 -15.59 -1.43 -22.75
C LEU A 69 -17.07 -1.15 -23.06
N GLN A 70 -17.87 -2.21 -23.21
CA GLN A 70 -19.31 -2.03 -23.43
C GLN A 70 -20.00 -1.70 -22.10
N GLY A 71 -20.75 -0.60 -22.07
CA GLY A 71 -21.48 -0.14 -20.89
C GLY A 71 -20.71 0.83 -19.99
N LYS A 72 -21.32 1.22 -18.86
CA LYS A 72 -20.67 2.03 -17.83
C LYS A 72 -19.86 1.11 -16.92
N ALA A 73 -18.57 0.96 -17.19
CA ALA A 73 -17.66 0.23 -16.31
C ALA A 73 -17.02 1.19 -15.30
N ALA A 74 -16.78 0.71 -14.08
CA ALA A 74 -16.02 1.41 -13.06
C ALA A 74 -15.15 0.42 -12.28
N VAL A 75 -14.02 0.90 -11.77
CA VAL A 75 -13.12 0.17 -10.90
C VAL A 75 -13.35 0.66 -9.47
N THR A 76 -13.55 -0.27 -8.55
CA THR A 76 -13.68 -0.01 -7.11
C THR A 76 -12.35 -0.27 -6.41
N GLY A 77 -12.18 0.24 -5.17
CA GLY A 77 -10.94 0.08 -4.40
C GLY A 77 -9.85 1.10 -4.73
N VAL A 78 -10.16 2.12 -5.53
CA VAL A 78 -9.28 3.26 -5.81
C VAL A 78 -9.89 4.50 -5.17
N GLY A 79 -9.54 4.79 -3.92
CA GLY A 79 -10.23 5.81 -3.12
C GLY A 79 -11.65 5.41 -2.73
N ASP A 80 -12.41 6.38 -2.21
CA ASP A 80 -13.77 6.16 -1.66
C ASP A 80 -14.86 6.05 -2.74
N GLN A 81 -14.56 6.47 -3.97
CA GLN A 81 -15.53 6.53 -5.07
C GLN A 81 -15.12 5.62 -6.22
N PRO A 82 -16.07 4.87 -6.83
CA PRO A 82 -15.78 4.08 -8.02
C PRO A 82 -15.20 4.94 -9.14
N VAL A 83 -14.05 4.54 -9.69
CA VAL A 83 -13.37 5.24 -10.76
C VAL A 83 -13.91 4.76 -12.11
N PRO A 84 -14.61 5.60 -12.89
CA PRO A 84 -15.18 5.19 -14.18
C PRO A 84 -14.09 4.94 -15.21
N VAL A 85 -14.29 3.91 -16.02
CA VAL A 85 -13.37 3.49 -17.07
C VAL A 85 -14.12 3.28 -18.39
N LYS A 86 -13.49 3.65 -19.51
CA LYS A 86 -14.15 3.64 -20.83
C LYS A 86 -13.53 2.65 -21.80
N SER A 87 -12.24 2.37 -21.66
CA SER A 87 -11.51 1.50 -22.57
C SER A 87 -10.40 0.77 -21.81
N LYS A 88 -9.80 -0.21 -22.48
CA LYS A 88 -8.59 -0.90 -22.03
C LYS A 88 -7.54 -0.86 -23.12
N VAL A 89 -6.29 -0.77 -22.70
CA VAL A 89 -5.10 -0.68 -23.56
C VAL A 89 -4.08 -1.73 -23.17
N LYS A 90 -3.17 -2.06 -24.07
CA LYS A 90 -2.00 -2.89 -23.77
C LYS A 90 -0.74 -2.03 -23.76
N LEU A 91 0.00 -2.07 -22.67
CA LEU A 91 1.22 -1.30 -22.47
C LEU A 91 2.41 -2.22 -22.19
N ASN A 92 3.60 -1.78 -22.58
CA ASN A 92 4.86 -2.38 -22.15
C ASN A 92 5.48 -1.47 -21.10
N LEU A 93 5.81 -2.02 -19.94
CA LEU A 93 6.43 -1.31 -18.82
C LEU A 93 7.85 -1.80 -18.65
N ARG A 94 8.80 -0.87 -18.49
CA ARG A 94 10.21 -1.18 -18.23
C ARG A 94 10.64 -0.53 -16.94
N PHE A 95 11.13 -1.36 -16.02
CA PHE A 95 11.68 -0.95 -14.73
C PHE A 95 13.19 -1.12 -14.76
N THR A 96 13.90 -0.17 -14.15
CA THR A 96 15.33 -0.31 -13.86
C THR A 96 15.46 -0.93 -12.48
N THR A 97 16.03 -2.13 -12.39
CA THR A 97 16.27 -2.80 -11.10
C THR A 97 17.77 -3.03 -10.90
N PRO A 98 18.25 -3.23 -9.65
CA PRO A 98 19.66 -3.54 -9.39
C PRO A 98 20.16 -4.79 -10.14
N GLY A 99 19.28 -5.77 -10.39
CA GLY A 99 19.59 -6.98 -11.14
C GLY A 99 19.51 -6.84 -12.67
N GLY A 100 19.25 -5.63 -13.19
CA GLY A 100 19.05 -5.36 -14.61
C GLY A 100 17.62 -4.90 -14.96
N PRO A 101 17.32 -4.67 -16.24
CA PRO A 101 16.00 -4.19 -16.65
C PRO A 101 14.94 -5.29 -16.54
N LEU A 102 13.83 -4.99 -15.87
CA LEU A 102 12.62 -5.82 -15.85
C LEU A 102 11.62 -5.25 -16.85
N ILE A 103 11.13 -6.07 -17.79
CA ILE A 103 10.18 -5.64 -18.83
C ILE A 103 8.89 -6.45 -18.71
N LEU A 104 7.79 -5.77 -18.41
CA LEU A 104 6.45 -6.33 -18.44
C LEU A 104 5.82 -6.01 -19.79
N ARG A 105 5.50 -7.03 -20.58
CA ARG A 105 4.92 -6.85 -21.91
C ARG A 105 3.43 -7.10 -21.89
N ASN A 106 2.69 -6.36 -22.72
CA ASN A 106 1.25 -6.53 -22.93
C ASN A 106 0.43 -6.42 -21.64
N VAL A 107 0.84 -5.54 -20.72
CA VAL A 107 0.11 -5.23 -19.50
C VAL A 107 -1.22 -4.59 -19.90
N ILE A 108 -2.33 -5.20 -19.49
CA ILE A 108 -3.67 -4.70 -19.79
C ILE A 108 -4.04 -3.67 -18.73
N CYS A 109 -4.22 -2.42 -19.14
CA CYS A 109 -4.64 -1.33 -18.26
C CYS A 109 -6.00 -0.80 -18.67
N TRP A 110 -6.86 -0.58 -17.69
CA TRP A 110 -8.15 0.08 -17.83
C TRP A 110 -7.92 1.60 -17.77
N VAL A 111 -8.53 2.34 -18.68
CA VAL A 111 -8.26 3.76 -18.86
C VAL A 111 -9.31 4.57 -18.11
N THR A 112 -8.84 5.42 -17.20
CA THR A 112 -9.65 6.44 -16.52
C THR A 112 -9.29 7.84 -17.00
N GLU A 113 -10.29 8.71 -17.09
CA GLU A 113 -10.11 10.14 -17.33
C GLU A 113 -10.00 10.94 -16.02
N GLN A 114 -10.42 10.34 -14.91
CA GLN A 114 -10.35 10.98 -13.59
C GLN A 114 -8.91 10.91 -13.06
N PRO A 115 -8.46 11.93 -12.32
CA PRO A 115 -7.21 11.83 -11.58
C PRO A 115 -7.34 10.71 -10.54
N LEU A 116 -6.25 9.98 -10.33
CA LEU A 116 -6.16 9.03 -9.22
C LEU A 116 -5.98 9.80 -7.90
N PRO A 117 -6.33 9.19 -6.74
CA PRO A 117 -6.18 9.82 -5.43
C PRO A 117 -4.78 10.38 -5.19
N MET A 118 -4.67 11.36 -4.29
CA MET A 118 -3.39 11.94 -3.94
C MET A 118 -2.43 10.86 -3.45
N GLY A 119 -1.18 10.89 -3.93
CA GLY A 119 -0.18 9.87 -3.61
C GLY A 119 -0.22 8.62 -4.50
N VAL A 120 -1.24 8.47 -5.34
CA VAL A 120 -1.23 7.44 -6.39
C VAL A 120 -0.52 7.98 -7.64
N GLY A 121 0.31 7.15 -8.26
CA GLY A 121 1.04 7.49 -9.49
C GLY A 121 0.14 7.60 -10.72
N ASP A 122 0.73 7.58 -11.91
CA ASP A 122 0.01 7.62 -13.19
C ASP A 122 -0.68 6.29 -13.52
N LEU A 123 -0.22 5.20 -12.90
CA LEU A 123 -0.69 3.84 -13.17
C LEU A 123 -0.65 2.97 -11.90
N LEU A 124 -1.71 2.20 -11.72
CA LEU A 124 -1.87 1.19 -10.67
C LEU A 124 -1.64 -0.21 -11.27
N LEU A 125 -0.76 -1.00 -10.65
CA LEU A 125 -0.59 -2.41 -11.00
C LEU A 125 -1.45 -3.29 -10.11
N SER A 126 -2.21 -4.18 -10.72
CA SER A 126 -3.11 -5.07 -9.98
C SER A 126 -2.40 -6.23 -9.27
N ARG A 127 -3.11 -6.81 -8.30
CA ARG A 127 -2.81 -8.05 -7.60
C ARG A 127 -2.30 -9.14 -8.53
N TRP A 128 -3.01 -9.44 -9.61
CA TRP A 128 -2.62 -10.53 -10.51
C TRP A 128 -1.24 -10.34 -11.15
N ILE A 129 -0.85 -9.09 -11.43
CA ILE A 129 0.49 -8.80 -11.94
C ILE A 129 1.50 -8.95 -10.81
N MET A 130 1.19 -8.41 -9.63
CA MET A 130 2.06 -8.48 -8.45
C MET A 130 2.35 -9.93 -8.05
N GLU A 131 1.33 -10.78 -7.96
CA GLU A 131 1.47 -12.21 -7.67
C GLU A 131 2.33 -12.91 -8.73
N ARG A 132 2.13 -12.59 -10.01
CA ARG A 132 2.94 -13.13 -11.10
C ARG A 132 4.42 -12.70 -11.02
N LEU A 133 4.70 -11.54 -10.44
CA LEU A 133 6.05 -11.06 -10.16
C LEU A 133 6.65 -11.67 -8.89
N GLY A 134 5.86 -12.45 -8.14
CA GLY A 134 6.30 -13.17 -6.96
C GLY A 134 5.87 -12.53 -5.63
N TYR A 135 5.09 -11.45 -5.65
CA TYR A 135 4.50 -10.90 -4.43
C TYR A 135 3.57 -11.91 -3.79
N SER A 136 3.75 -12.16 -2.50
CA SER A 136 2.92 -13.04 -1.69
C SER A 136 3.08 -12.61 -0.24
N ALA A 137 1.97 -12.39 0.46
CA ALA A 137 1.99 -12.04 1.88
C ALA A 137 2.69 -13.14 2.69
N GLU A 138 2.42 -14.42 2.39
CA GLU A 138 3.05 -15.55 3.07
C GLU A 138 4.58 -15.56 2.88
N LYS A 139 5.07 -15.33 1.65
CA LYS A 139 6.51 -15.25 1.40
C LYS A 139 7.14 -14.05 2.08
N LEU A 140 6.42 -12.93 2.14
CA LEU A 140 6.87 -11.72 2.83
C LEU A 140 6.99 -11.99 4.34
N PHE A 141 5.98 -12.58 4.97
CA PHE A 141 6.02 -12.94 6.39
C PHE A 141 7.06 -14.01 6.69
N ALA A 142 7.19 -15.03 5.84
CA ALA A 142 8.24 -16.03 5.99
C ALA A 142 9.63 -15.37 5.95
N ALA A 143 9.87 -14.47 4.98
CA ALA A 143 11.14 -13.74 4.89
C ALA A 143 11.37 -12.83 6.11
N ALA A 144 10.34 -12.13 6.58
CA ALA A 144 10.42 -11.30 7.78
C ALA A 144 10.72 -12.13 9.03
N GLN A 145 10.07 -13.29 9.19
CA GLN A 145 10.28 -14.22 10.31
C GLN A 145 11.69 -14.81 10.33
N GLN A 146 12.31 -15.00 9.16
CA GLN A 146 13.72 -15.40 9.07
C GLN A 146 14.69 -14.30 9.52
N ILE A 147 14.28 -13.03 9.48
CA ILE A 147 15.08 -11.89 9.95
C ILE A 147 14.86 -11.70 11.45
N CYS A 148 13.61 -11.64 11.90
CA CYS A 148 13.23 -11.51 13.30
C CYS A 148 11.90 -12.21 13.57
N SER A 149 11.79 -12.95 14.68
CA SER A 149 10.54 -13.61 15.09
C SER A 149 9.51 -12.66 15.69
N GLU A 150 9.98 -11.54 16.25
CA GLU A 150 9.15 -10.53 16.92
C GLU A 150 9.49 -9.16 16.34
N TRP A 151 8.47 -8.44 15.89
CA TRP A 151 8.60 -7.11 15.32
C TRP A 151 7.82 -6.15 16.21
N ASP A 152 8.54 -5.26 16.88
CA ASP A 152 7.93 -4.10 17.52
C ASP A 152 7.47 -3.14 16.42
N MET A 153 6.20 -2.74 16.45
CA MET A 153 5.58 -1.85 15.47
C MET A 153 5.25 -0.48 16.06
N SER A 154 5.66 -0.21 17.30
CA SER A 154 5.40 1.06 17.99
C SER A 154 6.06 2.27 17.33
N ASP A 155 7.08 2.05 16.50
CA ASP A 155 7.78 3.07 15.73
C ASP A 155 7.26 3.23 14.29
N VAL A 156 6.23 2.46 13.90
CA VAL A 156 5.58 2.62 12.60
C VAL A 156 4.63 3.81 12.67
N ASP A 157 4.93 4.85 11.90
CA ASP A 157 4.09 6.03 11.74
C ASP A 157 2.66 5.64 11.32
N ASP A 158 1.67 6.00 12.14
CA ASP A 158 0.25 5.75 11.92
C ASP A 158 -0.45 6.88 11.16
N GLY A 159 0.27 7.95 10.83
CA GLY A 159 -0.25 9.10 10.11
C GLY A 159 -1.17 10.00 10.95
N GLY A 160 -1.19 9.86 12.28
CA GLY A 160 -2.12 10.54 13.18
C GLY A 160 -2.07 12.07 13.16
N ASP A 161 -0.98 12.69 12.70
CA ASP A 161 -0.79 14.14 12.77
C ASP A 161 -1.19 14.93 11.51
N ILE A 162 -1.45 14.26 10.37
CA ILE A 162 -1.74 14.96 9.09
C ILE A 162 -2.90 14.29 8.34
N GLY A 163 -4.12 14.59 8.81
CA GLY A 163 -5.36 14.34 8.09
C GLY A 163 -5.94 12.94 8.28
N ILE A 164 -7.21 12.80 7.89
CA ILE A 164 -7.96 11.54 8.00
C ILE A 164 -7.16 10.45 7.25
N PRO A 165 -6.65 9.41 7.94
CA PRO A 165 -5.96 8.32 7.27
C PRO A 165 -6.92 7.67 6.27
N SER A 166 -6.53 7.63 5.00
CA SER A 166 -7.38 7.06 3.95
C SER A 166 -7.37 5.54 4.06
N VAL A 167 -8.27 4.99 4.85
CA VAL A 167 -8.53 3.55 4.85
C VAL A 167 -9.30 3.22 3.58
N LEU A 168 -8.65 2.56 2.62
CA LEU A 168 -9.28 2.02 1.40
C LEU A 168 -10.13 0.78 1.73
N ALA A 169 -11.09 0.94 2.65
CA ALA A 169 -12.05 -0.10 2.98
C ALA A 169 -13.28 0.02 2.07
N TYR A 170 -13.62 -1.10 1.45
CA TYR A 170 -14.82 -1.27 0.64
C TYR A 170 -16.07 -1.12 1.51
N THR A 171 -16.80 -0.01 1.39
CA THR A 171 -18.21 0.04 1.79
C THR A 171 -19.06 0.15 0.53
N GLY A 172 -19.70 -0.98 0.17
CA GLY A 172 -20.85 -0.92 -0.72
C GLY A 172 -21.86 0.04 -0.12
N THR A 173 -22.58 0.78 -0.97
CA THR A 173 -23.57 1.79 -0.64
C THR A 173 -24.47 1.41 0.56
N ILE A 174 -24.02 1.74 1.76
CA ILE A 174 -24.83 1.85 2.96
C ILE A 174 -24.63 3.31 3.33
N GLY A 175 -25.64 4.14 3.06
CA GLY A 175 -25.64 5.49 3.60
C GLY A 175 -25.35 5.39 5.08
N SER A 176 -24.37 6.15 5.58
CA SER A 176 -24.08 6.23 7.01
C SER A 176 -25.41 6.36 7.75
N PRO A 177 -25.85 5.37 8.54
CA PRO A 177 -26.99 5.57 9.41
C PRO A 177 -26.64 6.79 10.26
N GLN A 178 -27.54 7.79 10.31
CA GLN A 178 -27.34 8.85 11.29
C GLN A 178 -27.35 8.18 12.67
N PRO A 179 -26.30 8.37 13.48
CA PRO A 179 -26.25 7.76 14.79
C PRO A 179 -27.47 8.22 15.58
N THR A 180 -28.12 7.24 16.21
CA THR A 180 -29.21 7.49 17.14
C THR A 180 -28.69 8.23 18.36
N GLN A 181 -29.58 8.90 19.10
CA GLN A 181 -29.17 9.61 20.33
C GLN A 181 -28.53 8.64 21.35
N GLU A 182 -29.01 7.39 21.39
CA GLU A 182 -28.45 6.34 22.25
C GLU A 182 -27.01 5.96 21.85
N GLU A 183 -26.68 5.94 20.56
CA GLU A 183 -25.31 5.70 20.08
C GLU A 183 -24.37 6.86 20.39
N LEU A 184 -24.85 8.12 20.29
CA LEU A 184 -24.05 9.29 20.63
C LEU A 184 -23.69 9.34 22.12
N ASP A 185 -24.63 8.96 22.98
CA ASP A 185 -24.44 8.97 24.44
C ASP A 185 -23.48 7.86 24.90
N LEU A 186 -23.36 6.76 24.13
CA LEU A 186 -22.47 5.63 24.43
C LEU A 186 -21.10 5.72 23.76
N HIS A 187 -20.93 6.62 22.79
CA HIS A 187 -19.74 6.66 21.94
C HIS A 187 -18.43 6.82 22.73
N GLU A 188 -18.40 7.71 23.73
CA GLU A 188 -17.20 7.91 24.56
C GLU A 188 -16.89 6.71 25.46
N GLU A 189 -17.91 5.99 25.94
CA GLU A 189 -17.70 4.80 26.78
C GLU A 189 -17.27 3.60 25.93
N GLU A 190 -17.81 3.47 24.72
CA GLU A 190 -17.40 2.46 23.74
C GLU A 190 -15.95 2.70 23.27
N ASP A 191 -15.60 3.95 22.94
CA ASP A 191 -14.24 4.32 22.52
C ASP A 191 -13.22 4.04 23.63
N LYS A 192 -13.53 4.35 24.89
CA LYS A 192 -12.66 4.04 26.04
C LYS A 192 -12.53 2.53 26.29
N ALA A 193 -13.58 1.76 26.04
CA ALA A 193 -13.56 0.30 26.18
C ALA A 193 -12.78 -0.38 25.06
N CYS A 194 -12.87 0.14 23.83
CA CYS A 194 -12.19 -0.39 22.66
C CYS A 194 -10.73 0.07 22.55
N PHE A 195 -10.41 1.26 23.06
CA PHE A 195 -9.08 1.86 23.05
C PHE A 195 -8.71 2.36 24.46
N PRO A 196 -8.43 1.43 25.40
CA PRO A 196 -8.00 1.81 26.73
C PRO A 196 -6.73 2.66 26.65
N THR A 197 -6.69 3.76 27.41
CA THR A 197 -5.50 4.59 27.55
C THR A 197 -4.37 3.80 28.20
N PHE A 198 -3.21 3.74 27.54
CA PHE A 198 -2.04 2.99 28.00
C PHE A 198 -1.47 3.42 29.36
N GLU A 199 -1.91 4.56 29.92
CA GLU A 199 -1.32 5.14 31.14
C GLU A 199 -1.84 4.52 32.46
N GLU A 200 -2.96 3.79 32.47
CA GLU A 200 -3.54 3.27 33.74
C GLU A 200 -3.07 1.86 34.11
N ASP A 201 -2.57 1.06 33.16
CA ASP A 201 -2.11 -0.31 33.44
C ASP A 201 -0.65 -0.38 33.91
N ALA A 202 0.20 0.59 33.56
CA ALA A 202 1.61 0.58 33.94
C ALA A 202 1.83 0.69 35.47
N ASP A 203 0.98 1.46 36.15
CA ASP A 203 1.05 1.64 37.61
C ASP A 203 0.37 0.49 38.37
N SER A 204 -0.68 -0.11 37.81
CA SER A 204 -1.40 -1.25 38.40
C SER A 204 -0.57 -2.55 38.39
N GLU A 205 0.20 -2.78 37.32
CA GLU A 205 1.06 -3.97 37.23
C GLU A 205 2.31 -3.90 38.15
N GLN A 206 2.86 -2.70 38.37
CA GLN A 206 4.01 -2.53 39.28
C GLN A 206 3.65 -2.77 40.75
N GLU A 207 2.42 -2.47 41.16
CA GLU A 207 1.95 -2.69 42.54
C GLU A 207 1.64 -4.18 42.82
N GLN A 208 1.21 -4.94 41.80
CA GLN A 208 0.94 -6.38 41.92
C GLN A 208 2.22 -7.23 42.04
N ILE A 209 3.32 -6.81 41.39
CA ILE A 209 4.62 -7.52 41.48
C ILE A 209 5.24 -7.36 42.89
N ARG A 210 4.92 -6.28 43.60
CA ARG A 210 5.40 -6.05 44.98
C ARG A 210 4.70 -6.93 46.02
N CYS A 211 3.50 -7.42 45.72
CA CYS A 211 2.71 -8.25 46.64
C CYS A 211 3.02 -9.75 46.58
N VAL A 212 3.83 -10.21 45.61
CA VAL A 212 4.18 -11.64 45.42
C VAL A 212 5.57 -11.99 46.00
N VAL A 213 6.30 -11.00 46.54
CA VAL A 213 7.55 -11.24 47.30
C VAL A 213 7.30 -11.02 48.79
N VAL A 214 6.66 -11.99 49.45
CA VAL A 214 6.76 -12.24 50.91
C VAL A 214 6.87 -13.73 51.14
#